data_AF-A0A7D9M912-F1
#
_entry.id   AF-A0A7D9M912-F1
#
_cell.length_a   1.000
_cell.length_b   1.000
_cell.length_c   1.000
_cell.angle_alpha   90.00
_cell.angle_beta   90.00
_cell.angle_gamma   90.00
#
_symmetry.space_group_name_H-M   'P 1'
#
loop_
_entity.id
_entity.type
_entity.pdbx_description
1 polymer ?
#
loop_
_entity_poly.entity_id
_entity_poly.type
_entity_poly.pdbx_seq_one_letter_code
_entity_poly.pdbx_strand_id
1 'polypeptide(L)'
;NRNSERKEEESNDYLTIQEVEEIVKKHGWNFKLFSPEYSLDITECFNSTSEAGKHLLDCLACFSNVKDEVDSDPKKLFNFLQESQSISENEHLLKGRHGTLVIYKQE
;
A
#
# COMPACT_ATOMS: atom_id res chain seq x y z
N ASN A 1 32.83 -7.42 -29.54
CA ASN A 1 32.45 -6.82 -28.25
C ASN A 1 31.23 -5.92 -28.44
N ARG A 2 30.01 -6.49 -28.39
CA ARG A 2 28.76 -5.73 -28.20
C ARG A 2 28.27 -6.05 -26.80
N ASN A 3 28.53 -5.16 -25.87
CA ASN A 3 27.93 -5.19 -24.54
C ASN A 3 26.50 -4.68 -24.72
N SER A 4 25.51 -5.58 -24.74
CA SER A 4 24.11 -5.20 -24.58
C SER A 4 23.77 -5.32 -23.11
N GLU A 5 23.97 -4.25 -22.35
CA GLU A 5 23.36 -4.09 -21.04
C GLU A 5 21.84 -4.05 -21.28
N ARG A 6 21.17 -5.18 -21.03
CA ARG A 6 19.73 -5.18 -20.83
C ARG A 6 19.49 -4.37 -19.58
N LYS A 7 18.99 -3.14 -19.75
CA LYS A 7 18.29 -2.45 -18.68
C LYS A 7 17.05 -3.29 -18.39
N GLU A 8 17.11 -4.09 -17.33
CA GLU A 8 15.90 -4.58 -16.69
C GLU A 8 15.21 -3.32 -16.15
N GLU A 9 14.23 -2.82 -16.91
CA GLU A 9 13.22 -1.92 -16.33
C GLU A 9 12.51 -2.77 -15.28
N GLU A 10 12.78 -2.51 -14.00
CA GLU A 10 12.00 -3.06 -12.90
C GLU A 10 10.56 -2.57 -13.08
N SER A 11 9.75 -3.34 -13.82
CA SER A 11 8.31 -3.12 -13.89
C SER A 11 7.79 -3.43 -12.50
N ASN A 12 7.25 -2.41 -11.85
CA ASN A 12 6.66 -2.54 -10.54
C ASN A 12 5.31 -3.27 -10.70
N ASP A 13 5.36 -4.59 -10.92
CA ASP A 13 4.23 -5.47 -11.26
C ASP A 13 3.31 -5.75 -10.06
N TYR A 14 2.93 -4.71 -9.32
CA TYR A 14 1.95 -4.85 -8.25
C TYR A 14 0.56 -4.65 -8.84
N LEU A 15 -0.23 -5.72 -8.85
CA LEU A 15 -1.65 -5.65 -9.19
C LEU A 15 -2.46 -5.26 -7.95
N THR A 16 -3.26 -4.22 -8.10
CA THR A 16 -4.31 -3.86 -7.16
C THR A 16 -5.47 -4.86 -7.25
N ILE A 17 -6.25 -4.96 -6.17
CA ILE A 17 -7.46 -5.79 -6.16
C ILE A 17 -8.42 -5.39 -7.30
N GLN A 18 -8.52 -4.09 -7.60
CA GLN A 18 -9.37 -3.57 -8.68
C GLN A 18 -8.92 -4.08 -10.06
N GLU A 19 -7.61 -4.06 -10.34
CA GLU A 19 -7.06 -4.61 -11.58
C GLU A 19 -7.31 -6.12 -11.69
N VAL A 20 -7.17 -6.86 -10.58
CA VAL A 20 -7.50 -8.29 -10.57
C VAL A 20 -9.00 -8.51 -10.82
N GLU A 21 -9.90 -7.70 -10.24
CA GLU A 21 -11.33 -7.78 -10.54
C GLU A 21 -11.65 -7.55 -12.01
N GLU A 22 -11.01 -6.58 -12.66
CA GLU A 22 -11.19 -6.30 -14.08
C GLU A 22 -10.75 -7.49 -14.95
N ILE A 23 -9.60 -8.09 -14.63
CA ILE A 23 -9.11 -9.30 -15.30
C ILE A 23 -10.10 -10.44 -15.13
N VAL A 24 -10.60 -10.68 -13.92
CA VAL A 24 -11.54 -11.77 -13.60
C VAL A 24 -12.85 -11.59 -14.37
N LYS A 25 -13.41 -10.38 -14.38
CA LYS A 25 -14.63 -10.04 -15.15
C LYS A 25 -14.44 -10.29 -16.64
N LYS A 26 -13.30 -9.89 -17.21
CA LYS A 26 -12.97 -10.09 -18.63
C LYS A 26 -12.95 -11.57 -19.03
N HIS A 27 -12.57 -12.47 -18.12
CA HIS A 27 -12.54 -13.91 -18.35
C HIS A 27 -13.88 -14.61 -18.06
N GLY A 28 -14.92 -13.87 -17.67
CA GLY A 28 -16.23 -14.42 -17.31
C GLY A 28 -16.19 -15.28 -16.03
N TRP A 29 -15.21 -15.05 -15.16
CA TRP A 29 -15.11 -15.72 -13.88
C TRP A 29 -15.87 -14.94 -12.80
N ASN A 30 -16.30 -15.65 -11.77
CA ASN A 30 -16.92 -15.02 -10.61
C ASN A 30 -15.86 -14.74 -9.54
N PHE A 31 -16.14 -13.75 -8.70
CA PHE A 31 -15.31 -13.48 -7.53
C PHE A 31 -16.14 -13.06 -6.31
N LYS A 32 -15.52 -13.14 -5.13
CA LYS A 32 -15.98 -12.53 -3.89
C LYS A 32 -14.80 -11.81 -3.23
N LEU A 33 -15.00 -10.55 -2.89
CA LEU A 33 -14.04 -9.74 -2.14
C LEU A 33 -14.41 -9.72 -0.66
N PHE A 34 -13.48 -10.14 0.20
CA PHE A 34 -13.56 -9.98 1.64
C PHE A 34 -12.54 -8.95 2.08
N SER A 35 -13.00 -7.76 2.47
CA SER A 35 -12.10 -6.63 2.76
C SER A 35 -12.36 -6.04 4.14
N PRO A 36 -11.93 -6.72 5.23
CA PRO A 36 -12.03 -6.16 6.57
C PRO A 36 -11.23 -4.86 6.69
N GLU A 37 -11.76 -3.94 7.49
CA GLU A 37 -11.02 -2.75 7.90
C GLU A 37 -9.95 -3.15 8.92
N TYR A 38 -8.78 -2.52 8.80
CA TYR A 38 -7.70 -2.64 9.77
C TYR A 38 -7.23 -1.26 10.20
N SER A 39 -6.57 -1.20 11.35
CA SER A 39 -5.85 -0.02 11.83
C SER A 39 -4.40 -0.38 12.08
N LEU A 40 -3.50 0.50 11.63
CA LEU A 40 -2.08 0.44 11.91
C LEU A 40 -1.73 1.58 12.86
N ASP A 41 -1.10 1.27 13.99
CA ASP A 41 -0.56 2.29 14.88
C ASP A 41 0.70 2.90 14.27
N ILE A 42 0.65 4.21 14.02
CA ILE A 42 1.71 5.03 13.45
C ILE A 42 2.22 6.08 14.44
N THR A 43 1.90 5.96 15.74
CA THR A 43 2.29 6.93 16.77
C THR A 43 3.79 7.21 16.77
N GLU A 44 4.59 6.16 16.66
CA GLU A 44 6.05 6.26 16.65
C GLU A 44 6.59 7.03 15.43
N CYS A 45 5.85 7.12 14.31
CA CYS A 45 6.24 7.93 13.15
C CYS A 45 6.33 9.43 13.46
N PHE A 46 5.61 9.90 14.48
CA PHE A 46 5.63 11.31 14.91
C PHE A 46 6.73 11.60 15.94
N ASN A 47 7.44 10.58 16.41
CA ASN A 47 8.59 10.73 17.30
C ASN A 47 9.90 10.73 16.50
N SER A 48 10.51 11.90 16.31
CA SER A 48 11.75 12.08 15.54
C SER A 48 12.97 11.32 16.10
N THR A 49 12.91 10.90 17.36
CA THR A 49 13.97 10.12 18.01
C THR A 49 13.72 8.61 17.98
N SER A 50 12.52 8.18 17.56
CA SER A 50 12.14 6.77 17.49
C SER A 50 12.82 6.07 16.30
N GLU A 51 13.52 4.98 16.59
CA GLU A 51 14.05 4.09 15.56
C GLU A 51 12.95 3.25 14.91
N ALA A 52 11.98 2.77 15.70
CA ALA A 52 10.81 2.06 15.21
C ALA A 52 9.96 2.94 14.27
N GLY A 53 9.76 4.21 14.62
CA GLY A 53 9.06 5.18 13.79
C GLY A 53 9.73 5.42 12.44
N LYS A 54 11.07 5.48 12.40
CA LYS A 54 11.83 5.60 11.15
C LYS A 54 11.64 4.38 10.25
N HIS A 55 11.76 3.17 10.81
CA HIS A 55 11.54 1.94 10.04
C HIS A 55 10.11 1.82 9.54
N LEU A 56 9.13 2.22 10.35
CA LEU A 56 7.73 2.20 9.93
C LEU A 56 7.47 3.18 8.78
N LEU A 57 8.05 4.39 8.82
CA LEU A 57 8.00 5.34 7.71
C LEU A 57 8.64 4.77 6.43
N ASP A 58 9.79 4.10 6.55
CA ASP A 58 10.45 3.43 5.42
C ASP A 58 9.53 2.35 4.81
N CYS A 59 8.86 1.55 5.65
CA CYS A 59 7.88 0.56 5.19
C CYS A 59 6.67 1.20 4.51
N LEU A 60 6.14 2.30 5.07
CA LEU A 60 4.97 3.00 4.52
C LEU A 60 5.29 3.70 3.19
N ALA A 61 6.52 4.19 3.01
CA ALA A 61 6.98 4.75 1.75
C ALA A 61 7.00 3.72 0.60
N CYS A 62 6.95 2.42 0.92
CA CYS A 62 6.88 1.31 -0.03
C CYS A 62 5.48 0.69 -0.20
N PHE A 63 4.41 1.28 0.38
CA PHE A 63 3.03 0.82 0.12
C PHE A 63 2.51 1.30 -1.26
N SER A 64 1.75 0.46 -1.94
CA SER A 64 1.05 0.81 -3.20
C SER A 64 0.12 2.01 -3.01
N ASN A 65 0.04 2.90 -4.01
CA ASN A 65 -0.70 4.18 -4.05
C ASN A 65 -0.17 5.30 -3.16
N VAL A 66 0.67 5.01 -2.14
CA VAL A 66 1.35 6.07 -1.39
C VAL A 66 2.31 6.81 -2.32
N LYS A 67 3.03 6.10 -3.21
CA LYS A 67 3.94 6.72 -4.17
C LYS A 67 3.27 7.76 -5.08
N ASP A 68 2.05 7.50 -5.54
CA ASP A 68 1.29 8.44 -6.39
C ASP A 68 0.88 9.72 -5.63
N GLU A 69 0.67 9.62 -4.31
CA GLU A 69 0.31 10.77 -3.46
C GLU A 69 1.54 11.46 -2.83
N VAL A 70 2.64 10.73 -2.64
CA VAL A 70 3.77 11.12 -1.78
C VAL A 70 5.07 11.33 -2.55
N ASP A 71 5.18 10.84 -3.78
CA ASP A 71 6.28 11.05 -4.74
C ASP A 71 7.63 11.41 -4.06
N SER A 72 8.14 10.48 -3.25
CA SER A 72 9.48 10.47 -2.62
C SER A 72 9.87 11.59 -1.64
N ASP A 73 9.01 12.55 -1.30
CA ASP A 73 9.35 13.58 -0.28
C ASP A 73 8.91 13.12 1.12
N PRO A 74 9.85 12.85 2.06
CA PRO A 74 9.51 12.44 3.43
C PRO A 74 8.58 13.43 4.14
N LYS A 75 8.62 14.72 3.78
CA LYS A 75 7.70 15.73 4.33
C LYS A 75 6.27 15.55 3.82
N LYS A 76 6.11 15.16 2.56
CA LYS A 76 4.78 14.86 2.01
C LYS A 76 4.20 13.61 2.65
N LEU A 77 5.01 12.57 2.86
CA LEU A 77 4.57 11.36 3.56
C LEU A 77 4.08 11.70 4.96
N PHE A 78 4.90 12.46 5.69
CA PHE A 78 4.57 12.87 7.05
C PHE A 78 3.27 13.68 7.11
N ASN A 79 3.09 14.65 6.19
CA ASN A 79 1.86 15.44 6.12
C ASN A 79 0.65 14.57 5.78
N PHE A 80 0.78 13.66 4.81
CA PHE A 80 -0.27 12.72 4.45
C PHE A 80 -0.69 11.86 5.66
N LEU A 81 0.27 11.32 6.41
CA LEU A 81 -0.01 10.54 7.62
C LEU A 81 -0.71 11.38 8.68
N GLN A 82 -0.27 12.64 8.86
CA GLN A 82 -0.89 13.57 9.80
C GLN A 82 -2.34 13.90 9.43
N GLU A 83 -2.67 13.98 8.14
CA GLU A 83 -4.02 14.25 7.63
C GLU A 83 -4.91 12.99 7.63
N SER A 84 -4.33 11.81 7.44
CA SER A 84 -5.05 10.54 7.27
C SER A 84 -5.30 9.78 8.57
N GLN A 85 -4.65 10.18 9.67
CA GLN A 85 -4.77 9.49 10.95
C GLN A 85 -6.09 9.78 11.67
N SER A 86 -6.51 8.80 12.46
CA SER A 86 -7.47 9.01 13.55
C SER A 86 -6.75 8.91 14.89
N ILE A 87 -7.07 9.78 15.83
CA ILE A 87 -6.47 9.79 17.17
C ILE A 87 -7.44 9.13 18.16
N SER A 88 -6.97 8.12 18.88
CA SER A 88 -7.74 7.42 19.93
C SER A 88 -6.81 7.07 21.08
N GLU A 89 -7.17 7.40 22.33
CA GLU A 89 -6.40 7.02 23.53
C GLU A 89 -4.89 7.35 23.46
N ASN A 90 -4.53 8.45 22.80
CA ASN A 90 -3.16 8.92 22.48
C ASN A 90 -2.41 8.13 21.39
N GLU A 91 -3.07 7.20 20.72
CA GLU A 91 -2.56 6.49 19.57
C GLU A 91 -2.97 7.20 18.27
N HIS A 92 -2.04 7.25 17.32
CA HIS A 92 -2.26 7.72 15.97
C HIS A 92 -2.50 6.49 15.08
N LEU A 93 -3.73 6.30 14.62
CA LEU A 93 -4.14 5.12 13.87
C LEU A 93 -4.37 5.46 12.39
N LEU A 94 -3.62 4.81 11.50
CA LEU A 94 -3.89 4.80 10.07
C LEU A 94 -4.89 3.69 9.75
N LYS A 95 -6.04 4.05 9.20
CA LYS A 95 -7.05 3.08 8.79
C LYS A 95 -6.83 2.65 7.35
N GLY A 96 -7.00 1.37 7.09
CA GLY A 96 -6.94 0.83 5.74
C GLY A 96 -7.86 -0.35 5.55
N ARG A 97 -7.83 -0.91 4.34
CA ARG A 97 -8.56 -2.11 3.98
C ARG A 97 -7.62 -3.09 3.28
N HIS A 98 -7.50 -4.29 3.84
CA HIS A 98 -6.84 -5.41 3.16
C HIS A 98 -7.92 -6.35 2.66
N GLY A 99 -7.83 -6.74 1.39
CA GLY A 99 -8.82 -7.60 0.77
C GLY A 99 -8.26 -8.98 0.43
N THR A 100 -9.06 -10.02 0.71
CA THR A 100 -8.91 -11.34 0.10
C THR A 100 -9.89 -11.47 -1.04
N LEU A 101 -9.39 -11.66 -2.25
CA LEU A 101 -10.20 -11.91 -3.43
C LEU A 101 -10.26 -13.43 -3.70
N VAL A 102 -11.45 -14.01 -3.61
CA VAL A 102 -11.69 -15.42 -3.93
C VAL A 102 -12.27 -15.50 -5.34
N ILE A 103 -11.53 -16.11 -6.27
CA ILE A 103 -11.93 -16.28 -7.68
C ILE A 103 -12.39 -17.72 -7.89
N TYR A 104 -13.51 -17.91 -8.58
CA TYR A 104 -14.06 -19.23 -8.85
C TYR A 104 -14.79 -19.26 -10.20
N LYS A 105 -14.78 -20.43 -10.83
CA LYS A 105 -15.56 -20.71 -12.04
C LYS A 105 -16.84 -21.44 -11.62
N GLN A 106 -18.01 -20.98 -12.08
CA GLN A 106 -19.24 -21.78 -11.97
C GLN A 106 -19.15 -22.89 -13.02
N GLU A 107 -19.38 -24.13 -12.59
CA GLU A 107 -19.57 -25.29 -13.48
C GLU A 107 -20.91 -25.20 -14.21
#